data_AF-A0A2M7RBG4-F1
#
_entry.id   AF-A0A2M7RBG4-F1
#
_cell.length_a   1.000
_cell.length_b   1.000
_cell.length_c   1.000
_cell.angle_alpha   90.00
_cell.angle_beta   90.00
_cell.angle_gamma   90.00
#
_symmetry.space_group_name_H-M   'P 1'
#
loop_
_entity.id
_entity.type
_entity.pdbx_description
1 polymer ?
#
loop_
_entity_poly.entity_id
_entity_poly.type
_entity_poly.pdbx_seq_one_letter_code
_entity_poly.pdbx_strand_id
1 'polypeptide(L)'
;MKDIKYHILATISYFNIFSYPLTAWQCYHWLYLGNNKNLSIPDYQEFETVLKSMVVDQTLGGADGFYFLPGKEKNIRLRQHRYMLAEFKYQKAIRAAKILRCLPHIKYIAVCNTLAYNNAHEDSDIDLLIITNKKHIWAARLWSVLVMSILGRRPTIKTAQDKICLSFFLNEDSLDLHDIQIEHDVYLLYWLVQLVPIYDPLQMHKQLLQANDYWLKPSLPNYFVYQTNDVRVVKKQPLCLIIKFVLSLLFIWPGSETVLKRIQFAILPTRLKNIVNKDKRVIMNDQMLKFHDHDKREQYRDKFIEQIQKYEAD
;
A
#
# COMPACT_ATOMS: atom_id res chain seq x y z
N MET A 1 -30.07 10.30 6.46
CA MET A 1 -29.12 10.06 5.35
C MET A 1 -27.77 10.57 5.82
N LYS A 2 -26.69 9.81 5.64
CA LYS A 2 -25.36 10.24 6.10
C LYS A 2 -24.90 11.47 5.33
N ASP A 3 -24.63 12.56 6.04
CA ASP A 3 -24.20 13.83 5.47
C ASP A 3 -22.66 13.91 5.36
N ILE A 4 -22.14 15.04 4.89
CA ILE A 4 -20.69 15.23 4.73
C ILE A 4 -19.93 15.14 6.07
N LYS A 5 -20.52 15.59 7.19
CA LYS A 5 -19.88 15.52 8.51
C LYS A 5 -19.65 14.07 8.93
N TYR A 6 -20.64 13.21 8.70
CA TYR A 6 -20.48 11.76 8.92
C TYR A 6 -19.30 11.19 8.11
N HIS A 7 -19.19 11.54 6.83
CA HIS A 7 -18.13 11.02 5.96
C HIS A 7 -16.73 11.55 6.32
N ILE A 8 -16.64 12.78 6.82
CA ILE A 8 -15.42 13.34 7.42
C ILE A 8 -15.04 12.53 8.67
N LEU A 9 -15.98 12.30 9.58
CA LEU A 9 -15.74 11.50 10.80
C LEU A 9 -15.33 10.07 10.48
N ALA A 10 -15.97 9.43 9.50
CA ALA A 10 -15.60 8.10 9.04
C ALA A 10 -14.15 8.08 8.53
N THR A 11 -13.80 9.03 7.66
CA THR A 11 -12.43 9.19 7.16
C THR A 11 -11.43 9.29 8.31
N ILE A 12 -11.61 10.25 9.22
CA ILE A 12 -10.71 10.46 10.36
C ILE A 12 -10.66 9.23 11.29
N SER A 13 -11.79 8.54 11.48
CA SER A 13 -11.87 7.34 12.31
C SER A 13 -11.04 6.18 11.77
N TYR A 14 -11.01 5.98 10.45
CA TYR A 14 -10.12 4.99 9.83
C TYR A 14 -8.64 5.31 10.14
N PHE A 15 -8.21 6.56 9.93
CA PHE A 15 -6.82 6.95 10.19
C PHE A 15 -6.46 7.00 11.67
N ASN A 16 -7.43 7.20 12.55
CA ASN A 16 -7.26 7.10 14.00
C ASN A 16 -6.82 5.68 14.44
N ILE A 17 -7.22 4.61 13.73
CA ILE A 17 -6.74 3.24 13.98
C ILE A 17 -5.20 3.17 13.91
N PHE A 18 -4.61 3.98 13.04
CA PHE A 18 -3.16 4.03 12.82
C PHE A 18 -2.48 5.19 13.55
N SER A 19 -3.21 5.89 14.44
CA SER A 19 -2.73 7.10 15.14
C SER A 19 -2.19 8.17 14.19
N TYR A 20 -2.86 8.34 13.04
CA TYR A 20 -2.43 9.24 11.98
C TYR A 20 -3.44 10.40 11.85
N PRO A 21 -3.27 11.51 12.60
CA PRO A 21 -4.12 12.69 12.44
C PRO A 21 -3.94 13.22 11.02
N LEU A 22 -4.95 13.82 10.39
CA LEU A 22 -4.94 14.20 8.97
C LEU A 22 -4.82 15.72 8.78
N THR A 23 -4.21 16.18 7.68
CA THR A 23 -4.37 17.60 7.27
C THR A 23 -5.73 17.82 6.62
N ALA A 24 -6.18 19.07 6.49
CA ALA A 24 -7.43 19.39 5.77
C ALA A 24 -7.46 18.80 4.35
N TRP A 25 -6.36 18.95 3.60
CA TRP A 25 -6.21 18.36 2.27
C TRP A 25 -6.32 16.84 2.30
N GLN A 26 -5.70 16.17 3.28
CA GLN A 26 -5.81 14.71 3.39
C GLN A 26 -7.23 14.27 3.74
N CYS A 27 -7.95 15.00 4.61
CA CYS A 27 -9.37 14.72 4.86
C CYS A 27 -10.21 14.80 3.58
N TYR A 28 -9.96 15.81 2.74
CA TYR A 28 -10.68 15.98 1.48
C TYR A 28 -10.31 14.92 0.44
N HIS A 29 -9.01 14.73 0.22
CA HIS A 29 -8.45 13.82 -0.77
C HIS A 29 -8.77 12.34 -0.48
N TRP A 30 -8.76 11.97 0.80
CA TRP A 30 -9.04 10.61 1.27
C TRP A 30 -10.46 10.43 1.79
N LEU A 31 -11.39 11.34 1.45
CA LEU A 31 -12.77 11.29 1.89
C LEU A 31 -13.42 9.94 1.54
N TYR A 32 -13.91 9.24 2.57
CA TYR A 32 -14.59 7.95 2.43
C TYR A 32 -16.10 8.11 2.36
N LEU A 33 -16.69 7.75 1.21
CA LEU A 33 -18.14 7.68 1.01
C LEU A 33 -18.73 6.29 1.26
N GLY A 34 -17.90 5.24 1.22
CA GLY A 34 -18.38 3.87 1.27
C GLY A 34 -19.43 3.61 0.18
N ASN A 35 -20.65 3.25 0.60
CA ASN A 35 -21.76 2.95 -0.32
C ASN A 35 -22.64 4.17 -0.65
N ASN A 36 -22.36 5.37 -0.10
CA ASN A 36 -23.20 6.55 -0.31
C ASN A 36 -22.83 7.29 -1.62
N LYS A 37 -23.30 6.76 -2.75
CA LYS A 37 -22.93 7.24 -4.09
C LYS A 37 -23.60 8.56 -4.51
N ASN A 38 -24.64 9.00 -3.80
CA ASN A 38 -25.48 10.14 -4.19
C ASN A 38 -25.15 11.43 -3.44
N LEU A 39 -24.17 11.40 -2.52
CA LEU A 39 -23.78 12.59 -1.78
C LEU A 39 -23.04 13.56 -2.71
N SER A 40 -23.56 14.79 -2.83
CA SER A 40 -22.81 15.88 -3.47
C SER A 40 -21.64 16.26 -2.57
N ILE A 41 -20.43 16.12 -3.10
CA ILE A 41 -19.22 16.46 -2.37
C ILE A 41 -18.99 17.97 -2.57
N PRO A 42 -18.84 18.75 -1.50
CA PRO A 42 -18.53 20.17 -1.62
C PRO A 42 -17.16 20.39 -2.28
N ASP A 43 -16.93 21.60 -2.78
CA ASP A 43 -15.56 21.99 -3.15
C ASP A 43 -14.64 22.05 -1.93
N TYR A 44 -13.34 22.19 -2.15
CA TYR A 44 -12.36 22.16 -1.07
C TYR A 44 -12.55 23.29 -0.04
N GLN A 45 -13.00 24.47 -0.45
CA GLN A 45 -13.16 25.63 0.43
C GLN A 45 -14.39 25.46 1.33
N GLU A 46 -15.50 25.00 0.77
CA GLU A 46 -16.69 24.64 1.53
C GLU A 46 -16.40 23.45 2.46
N PHE A 47 -15.70 22.43 1.97
CA PHE A 47 -15.26 21.30 2.80
C PHE A 47 -14.40 21.74 3.99
N GLU A 48 -13.42 22.62 3.77
CA GLU A 48 -12.56 23.13 4.83
C GLU A 48 -13.37 23.95 5.86
N THR A 49 -14.38 24.69 5.41
CA THR A 49 -15.29 25.43 6.30
C THR A 49 -16.08 24.47 7.19
N VAL A 50 -16.64 23.39 6.61
CA VAL A 50 -17.31 22.33 7.37
C VAL A 50 -16.34 21.70 8.37
N LEU A 51 -15.13 21.35 7.94
CA LEU A 51 -14.12 20.72 8.79
C LEU A 51 -13.71 21.62 9.97
N LYS A 52 -13.55 22.93 9.76
CA LYS A 52 -13.29 23.90 10.83
C LYS A 52 -14.49 24.05 11.77
N SER A 53 -15.72 24.03 11.25
CA SER A 53 -16.94 24.08 12.08
C SER A 53 -17.02 22.89 13.04
N MET A 54 -16.56 21.71 12.59
CA MET A 54 -16.49 20.49 13.40
C MET A 54 -15.43 20.55 14.52
N VAL A 55 -14.43 21.43 14.40
CA VAL A 55 -13.50 21.70 15.50
C VAL A 55 -14.13 22.65 16.52
N VAL A 56 -14.89 23.65 16.06
CA VAL A 56 -15.59 24.61 16.92
C VAL A 56 -16.68 23.93 17.75
N ASP A 57 -17.44 23.01 17.15
CA ASP A 57 -18.47 22.23 17.84
C ASP A 57 -17.92 21.03 18.66
N GLN A 58 -16.59 20.89 18.72
CA GLN A 58 -15.87 19.85 19.47
C GLN A 58 -16.11 18.41 18.99
N THR A 59 -16.74 18.21 17.82
CA THR A 59 -16.84 16.87 17.21
C THR A 59 -15.47 16.36 16.73
N LEU A 60 -14.55 17.27 16.40
CA LEU A 60 -13.15 17.00 16.08
C LEU A 60 -12.21 17.84 16.95
N GLY A 61 -11.00 17.33 17.16
CA GLY A 61 -9.85 18.12 17.59
C GLY A 61 -9.11 18.70 16.38
N GLY A 62 -8.58 19.91 16.52
CA GLY A 62 -7.75 20.58 15.52
C GLY A 62 -6.57 21.29 16.16
N ALA A 63 -5.34 20.94 15.75
CA ALA A 63 -4.11 21.58 16.22
C ALA A 63 -2.96 21.35 15.21
N ASP A 64 -2.03 22.31 15.10
CA ASP A 64 -0.87 22.26 14.20
C ASP A 64 -1.20 21.94 12.72
N GLY A 65 -2.38 22.37 12.25
CA GLY A 65 -2.87 22.07 10.90
C GLY A 65 -3.36 20.62 10.69
N PHE A 66 -3.47 19.85 11.78
CA PHE A 66 -4.00 18.49 11.79
C PHE A 66 -5.39 18.41 12.44
N TYR A 67 -6.18 17.46 11.98
CA TYR A 67 -7.52 17.12 12.43
C TYR A 67 -7.53 15.67 12.92
N PHE A 68 -8.19 15.43 14.06
CA PHE A 68 -8.20 14.14 14.74
C PHE A 68 -9.45 14.00 15.61
N LEU A 69 -9.74 12.78 16.07
CA LEU A 69 -10.84 12.57 17.03
C LEU A 69 -10.52 13.24 18.38
N PRO A 70 -11.51 13.76 19.13
CA PRO A 70 -11.29 14.40 20.42
C PRO A 70 -10.39 13.59 21.37
N GLY A 71 -9.49 14.28 22.08
CA GLY A 71 -8.54 13.66 23.01
C GLY A 71 -7.34 12.93 22.37
N LYS A 72 -7.16 13.02 21.05
CA LYS A 72 -6.05 12.37 20.31
C LYS A 72 -4.89 13.28 19.93
N GLU A 73 -4.78 14.46 20.53
CA GLU A 73 -3.76 15.47 20.20
C GLU A 73 -2.32 14.96 20.27
N LYS A 74 -2.02 14.05 21.22
CA LYS A 74 -0.72 13.37 21.32
C LYS A 74 -0.27 12.66 20.03
N ASN A 75 -1.20 12.30 19.15
CA ASN A 75 -0.90 11.63 17.89
C ASN A 75 -0.20 12.56 16.89
N ILE A 76 -0.25 13.89 17.06
CA ILE A 76 0.48 14.85 16.23
C ILE A 76 1.99 14.63 16.37
N ARG A 77 2.49 14.64 17.61
CA ARG A 77 3.91 14.38 17.90
C ARG A 77 4.34 12.99 17.43
N LEU A 78 3.48 12.00 17.60
CA LEU A 78 3.73 10.64 17.10
C LEU A 78 3.84 10.61 15.57
N ARG A 79 2.94 11.29 14.84
CA ARG A 79 3.01 11.41 13.38
C ARG A 79 4.30 12.08 12.93
N GLN A 80 4.71 13.18 13.56
CA GLN A 80 5.97 13.86 13.26
C GLN A 80 7.18 12.95 13.48
N HIS A 81 7.22 12.21 14.58
CA HIS A 81 8.28 11.24 14.83
C HIS A 81 8.32 10.11 13.78
N ARG A 82 7.15 9.53 13.45
CA ARG A 82 7.03 8.47 12.43
C ARG A 82 7.36 8.95 11.03
N TYR A 83 7.12 10.23 10.72
CA TYR A 83 7.54 10.86 9.48
C TYR A 83 9.07 10.83 9.34
N MET A 84 9.81 11.19 10.42
CA MET A 84 11.27 11.11 10.41
C MET A 84 11.77 9.68 10.20
N LEU A 85 11.16 8.69 10.88
CA LEU A 85 11.47 7.27 10.67
C LEU A 85 11.20 6.84 9.22
N ALA A 86 10.10 7.32 8.63
CA ALA A 86 9.74 7.03 7.25
C ALA A 86 10.79 7.55 6.27
N GLU A 87 11.32 8.76 6.45
CA GLU A 87 12.39 9.29 5.59
C GLU A 87 13.63 8.39 5.57
N PHE A 88 14.08 7.92 6.74
CA PHE A 88 15.22 7.00 6.81
C PHE A 88 14.93 5.66 6.11
N LYS A 89 13.72 5.12 6.28
CA LYS A 89 13.30 3.88 5.60
C LYS A 89 13.15 4.08 4.09
N TYR A 90 12.67 5.22 3.62
CA TYR A 90 12.62 5.55 2.19
C TYR A 90 14.00 5.54 1.56
N GLN A 91 15.03 6.08 2.23
CA GLN A 91 16.40 5.99 1.69
C GLN A 91 16.85 4.53 1.49
N LYS A 92 16.47 3.62 2.39
CA LYS A 92 16.76 2.19 2.26
C LYS A 92 15.94 1.55 1.13
N ALA A 93 14.66 1.89 1.01
CA ALA A 93 13.79 1.45 -0.07
C ALA A 93 14.32 1.89 -1.45
N ILE A 94 14.75 3.14 -1.58
CA ILE A 94 15.35 3.70 -2.82
C ILE A 94 16.65 2.96 -3.18
N ARG A 95 17.53 2.70 -2.20
CA ARG A 95 18.76 1.91 -2.42
C ARG A 95 18.44 0.50 -2.91
N ALA A 96 17.45 -0.16 -2.32
CA ALA A 96 16.99 -1.48 -2.76
C ALA A 96 16.39 -1.41 -4.18
N ALA A 97 15.53 -0.42 -4.46
CA ALA A 97 14.93 -0.23 -5.78
C ALA A 97 15.96 0.06 -6.87
N LYS A 98 17.06 0.77 -6.58
CA LYS A 98 18.18 0.96 -7.53
C LYS A 98 18.84 -0.35 -7.97
N ILE A 99 18.81 -1.38 -7.12
CA ILE A 99 19.32 -2.73 -7.43
C ILE A 99 18.24 -3.54 -8.13
N LEU A 100 17.04 -3.60 -7.53
CA LEU A 100 15.90 -4.34 -8.05
C LEU A 100 15.56 -3.91 -9.49
N ARG A 101 15.64 -2.61 -9.82
CA ARG A 101 15.35 -2.12 -11.18
C ARG A 101 16.21 -2.78 -12.27
N CYS A 102 17.34 -3.38 -11.93
CA CYS A 102 18.27 -4.02 -12.88
C CYS A 102 18.01 -5.53 -13.01
N LEU A 103 17.08 -6.07 -12.22
CA LEU A 103 16.64 -7.46 -12.32
C LEU A 103 15.63 -7.63 -13.46
N PRO A 104 15.64 -8.80 -14.12
CA PRO A 104 14.77 -9.05 -15.26
C PRO A 104 13.30 -9.02 -14.85
N HIS A 105 12.45 -8.69 -15.82
CA HIS A 105 10.99 -8.68 -15.72
C HIS A 105 10.36 -7.69 -14.71
N ILE A 106 11.14 -6.87 -13.99
CA ILE A 106 10.60 -5.82 -13.11
C ILE A 106 10.21 -4.59 -13.95
N LYS A 107 8.93 -4.23 -13.88
CA LYS A 107 8.32 -3.05 -14.54
C LYS A 107 8.03 -1.91 -13.57
N TYR A 108 7.76 -2.24 -12.31
CA TYR A 108 7.25 -1.31 -11.31
C TYR A 108 7.70 -1.71 -9.90
N ILE A 109 7.99 -0.72 -9.06
CA ILE A 109 8.22 -0.91 -7.62
C ILE A 109 7.54 0.23 -6.86
N ALA A 110 6.70 -0.11 -5.89
CA ALA A 110 6.10 0.84 -4.96
C ALA A 110 6.37 0.45 -3.52
N VAL A 111 6.40 1.47 -2.67
CA VAL A 111 6.31 1.30 -1.22
C VAL A 111 4.82 1.23 -0.85
N CYS A 112 4.46 0.31 0.05
CA CYS A 112 3.09 0.12 0.51
C CYS A 112 3.00 0.11 2.05
N ASN A 113 1.80 -0.13 2.58
CA ASN A 113 1.49 -0.12 4.02
C ASN A 113 1.84 1.22 4.70
N THR A 114 2.16 1.19 5.99
CA THR A 114 2.35 2.37 6.83
C THR A 114 3.48 3.29 6.36
N LEU A 115 4.50 2.75 5.70
CA LEU A 115 5.59 3.56 5.14
C LEU A 115 5.09 4.46 4.00
N ALA A 116 4.12 4.00 3.20
CA ALA A 116 3.68 4.70 2.00
C ALA A 116 3.07 6.08 2.29
N TYR A 117 2.40 6.22 3.43
CA TYR A 117 1.86 7.50 3.91
C TYR A 117 2.67 8.09 5.07
N ASN A 118 3.97 7.76 5.17
CA ASN A 118 4.92 8.28 6.16
C ASN A 118 4.54 8.04 7.64
N ASN A 119 3.92 6.90 7.94
CA ASN A 119 3.53 6.50 9.30
C ASN A 119 4.34 5.27 9.78
N ALA A 120 5.63 5.25 9.48
CA ALA A 120 6.49 4.10 9.75
C ALA A 120 6.69 3.83 11.24
N HIS A 121 6.81 2.56 11.62
CA HIS A 121 7.19 2.16 12.98
C HIS A 121 8.68 1.84 13.03
N GLU A 122 9.30 2.01 14.20
CA GLU A 122 10.73 1.78 14.38
C GLU A 122 11.13 0.37 13.96
N ASP A 123 10.42 -0.65 14.47
CA ASP A 123 10.72 -2.07 14.25
C ASP A 123 10.18 -2.64 12.92
N SER A 124 9.51 -1.83 12.10
CA SER A 124 8.89 -2.34 10.87
C SER A 124 9.92 -2.63 9.77
N ASP A 125 9.60 -3.61 8.94
CA ASP A 125 10.22 -3.79 7.64
C ASP A 125 9.69 -2.74 6.62
N ILE A 126 10.16 -2.88 5.39
CA ILE A 126 9.84 -2.05 4.23
C ILE A 126 9.16 -2.96 3.21
N ASP A 127 7.84 -2.88 3.13
CA ASP A 127 7.07 -3.64 2.16
C ASP A 127 7.12 -3.00 0.77
N LEU A 128 7.37 -3.85 -0.23
CA LEU A 128 7.35 -3.45 -1.64
C LEU A 128 6.26 -4.21 -2.40
N LEU A 129 5.52 -3.47 -3.22
CA LEU A 129 4.71 -4.00 -4.31
C LEU A 129 5.51 -3.93 -5.61
N ILE A 130 5.60 -5.06 -6.33
CA ILE A 130 6.33 -5.14 -7.60
C ILE A 130 5.37 -5.60 -8.71
N ILE A 131 5.31 -4.86 -9.83
CA ILE A 131 4.63 -5.35 -11.05
C ILE A 131 5.67 -5.89 -12.02
N THR A 132 5.40 -7.05 -12.57
CA THR A 132 6.28 -7.81 -13.45
C THR A 132 5.73 -7.90 -14.87
N ASN A 133 6.58 -8.27 -15.82
CA ASN A 133 6.14 -8.72 -17.13
C ASN A 133 5.15 -9.90 -17.03
N LYS A 134 4.28 -10.01 -18.04
CA LYS A 134 3.39 -11.16 -18.23
C LYS A 134 4.16 -12.47 -18.22
N LYS A 135 3.62 -13.46 -17.50
CA LYS A 135 4.16 -14.83 -17.39
C LYS A 135 5.57 -14.93 -16.79
N HIS A 136 6.09 -13.91 -16.12
CA HIS A 136 7.46 -13.94 -15.57
C HIS A 136 7.53 -13.63 -14.06
N ILE A 137 6.42 -13.83 -13.36
CA ILE A 137 6.29 -13.46 -11.95
C ILE A 137 7.21 -14.32 -11.06
N TRP A 138 7.41 -15.60 -11.40
CA TRP A 138 8.23 -16.51 -10.61
C TRP A 138 9.72 -16.19 -10.78
N ALA A 139 10.19 -15.93 -12.01
CA ALA A 139 11.57 -15.49 -12.26
C ALA A 139 11.87 -14.14 -11.61
N ALA A 140 10.98 -13.15 -11.76
CA ALA A 140 11.14 -11.83 -11.15
C ALA A 140 11.28 -11.94 -9.62
N ARG A 141 10.42 -12.75 -9.00
CA ARG A 141 10.47 -13.01 -7.56
C ARG A 141 11.75 -13.72 -7.16
N LEU A 142 12.16 -14.77 -7.88
CA LEU A 142 13.38 -15.52 -7.56
C LEU A 142 14.58 -14.57 -7.53
N TRP A 143 14.80 -13.78 -8.58
CA TRP A 143 15.91 -12.83 -8.64
C TRP A 143 15.85 -11.81 -7.51
N SER A 144 14.66 -11.24 -7.26
CA SER A 144 14.48 -10.24 -6.20
C SER A 144 14.81 -10.81 -4.83
N VAL A 145 14.29 -11.99 -4.52
CA VAL A 145 14.52 -12.68 -3.24
C VAL A 145 15.98 -13.09 -3.11
N LEU A 146 16.57 -13.69 -4.15
CA LEU A 146 17.96 -14.14 -4.14
C LEU A 146 18.92 -12.99 -3.88
N VAL A 147 18.83 -11.90 -4.67
CA VAL A 147 19.73 -10.76 -4.53
C VAL A 147 19.54 -10.06 -3.20
N MET A 148 18.30 -9.83 -2.74
CA MET A 148 18.06 -9.22 -1.43
C MET A 148 18.49 -10.14 -0.26
N SER A 149 18.47 -11.46 -0.44
CA SER A 149 18.96 -12.42 0.56
C SER A 149 20.49 -12.39 0.65
N ILE A 150 21.18 -12.41 -0.49
CA ILE A 150 22.66 -12.32 -0.56
C ILE A 150 23.15 -11.02 0.09
N LEU A 151 22.45 -9.91 -0.14
CA LEU A 151 22.78 -8.61 0.47
C LEU A 151 22.38 -8.50 1.96
N GLY A 152 21.82 -9.56 2.56
CA GLY A 152 21.35 -9.55 3.94
C GLY A 152 20.22 -8.53 4.19
N ARG A 153 19.45 -8.19 3.15
CA ARG A 153 18.39 -7.17 3.19
C ARG A 153 17.00 -7.77 3.34
N ARG A 154 16.83 -9.07 3.45
CA ARG A 154 15.53 -9.72 3.69
C ARG A 154 15.17 -9.79 5.18
N PRO A 155 13.88 -9.67 5.53
CA PRO A 155 13.42 -9.90 6.89
C PRO A 155 13.58 -11.37 7.27
N THR A 156 13.93 -11.62 8.52
CA THR A 156 13.93 -12.93 9.17
C THR A 156 13.04 -12.86 10.42
N ILE A 157 12.70 -14.00 11.00
CA ILE A 157 11.91 -14.05 12.25
C ILE A 157 12.57 -13.24 13.38
N LYS A 158 13.91 -13.18 13.40
CA LYS A 158 14.68 -12.45 14.42
C LYS A 158 14.95 -10.99 14.05
N THR A 159 14.90 -10.64 12.76
CA THR A 159 15.33 -9.33 12.26
C THR A 159 14.41 -8.86 11.13
N ALA A 160 13.41 -8.04 11.46
CA ALA A 160 12.51 -7.43 10.45
C ALA A 160 12.85 -5.95 10.20
N GLN A 161 13.26 -5.23 11.24
CA GLN A 161 13.54 -3.80 11.18
C GLN A 161 14.40 -3.41 9.96
N ASP A 162 13.87 -2.48 9.17
CA ASP A 162 14.53 -1.86 8.02
C ASP A 162 14.94 -2.81 6.89
N LYS A 163 14.40 -4.05 6.90
CA LYS A 163 14.60 -5.02 5.84
C LYS A 163 13.56 -4.86 4.74
N ILE A 164 13.88 -5.34 3.54
CA ILE A 164 13.03 -5.29 2.36
C ILE A 164 12.14 -6.53 2.31
N CYS A 165 10.85 -6.34 2.53
CA CYS A 165 9.84 -7.36 2.38
C CYS A 165 9.33 -7.41 0.93
N LEU A 166 9.63 -8.52 0.26
CA LEU A 166 9.17 -8.83 -1.09
C LEU A 166 7.93 -9.72 -0.99
N SER A 167 6.88 -9.18 -0.38
CA SER A 167 5.65 -9.89 -0.02
C SER A 167 4.57 -9.81 -1.09
N PHE A 168 4.65 -8.86 -2.03
CA PHE A 168 3.59 -8.64 -3.01
C PHE A 168 4.15 -8.45 -4.43
N PHE A 169 3.84 -9.39 -5.32
CA PHE A 169 4.08 -9.30 -6.76
C PHE A 169 2.76 -9.40 -7.54
N LEU A 170 2.67 -8.62 -8.60
CA LEU A 170 1.58 -8.65 -9.56
C LEU A 170 2.14 -8.83 -10.97
N ASN A 171 1.42 -9.60 -11.77
CA ASN A 171 1.59 -9.58 -13.22
C ASN A 171 0.91 -8.32 -13.79
N GLU A 172 1.50 -7.71 -14.82
CA GLU A 172 0.91 -6.58 -15.56
C GLU A 172 -0.49 -6.84 -16.15
N ASP A 173 -0.87 -8.10 -16.36
CA ASP A 173 -2.22 -8.49 -16.82
C ASP A 173 -3.22 -8.68 -15.67
N SER A 174 -2.80 -8.47 -14.41
CA SER A 174 -3.58 -8.79 -13.22
C SER A 174 -3.54 -7.64 -12.23
N LEU A 175 -3.85 -6.44 -12.74
CA LEU A 175 -3.83 -5.19 -12.00
C LEU A 175 -5.11 -4.96 -11.18
N ASP A 176 -6.24 -5.56 -11.58
CA ASP A 176 -7.47 -5.49 -10.77
C ASP A 176 -7.32 -6.35 -9.50
N LEU A 177 -7.54 -5.72 -8.35
CA LEU A 177 -7.42 -6.30 -7.02
C LEU A 177 -8.78 -6.49 -6.34
N HIS A 178 -9.89 -6.28 -7.05
CA HIS A 178 -11.24 -6.50 -6.53
C HIS A 178 -11.39 -7.90 -5.90
N ASP A 179 -10.90 -8.94 -6.57
CA ASP A 179 -11.08 -10.33 -6.11
C ASP A 179 -10.40 -10.65 -4.77
N ILE A 180 -9.44 -9.83 -4.34
CA ILE A 180 -8.75 -10.00 -3.06
C ILE A 180 -9.36 -9.18 -1.91
N GLN A 181 -10.42 -8.40 -2.16
CA GLN A 181 -11.16 -7.68 -1.13
C GLN A 181 -11.81 -8.64 -0.14
N ILE A 182 -11.71 -8.37 1.16
CA ILE A 182 -12.64 -8.97 2.12
C ILE A 182 -13.97 -8.19 2.12
N GLU A 183 -14.97 -8.69 2.85
CA GLU A 183 -16.21 -7.93 3.04
C GLU A 183 -15.92 -6.60 3.73
N HIS A 184 -16.41 -5.48 3.16
CA HIS A 184 -16.20 -4.11 3.62
C HIS A 184 -14.72 -3.73 3.84
N ASP A 185 -13.84 -4.10 2.89
CA ASP A 185 -12.37 -3.92 2.99
C ASP A 185 -11.91 -2.45 2.82
N VAL A 186 -12.18 -1.62 3.84
CA VAL A 186 -11.69 -0.23 3.92
C VAL A 186 -10.17 -0.14 3.88
N TYR A 187 -9.47 -1.17 4.36
CA TYR A 187 -8.02 -1.18 4.35
C TYR A 187 -7.48 -1.27 2.92
N LEU A 188 -8.00 -2.20 2.11
CA LEU A 188 -7.52 -2.37 0.74
C LEU A 188 -7.81 -1.15 -0.14
N LEU A 189 -8.95 -0.46 0.08
CA LEU A 189 -9.26 0.82 -0.58
C LEU A 189 -8.13 1.83 -0.37
N TYR A 190 -7.79 2.12 0.89
CA TYR A 190 -6.75 3.07 1.23
C TYR A 190 -5.35 2.58 0.86
N TRP A 191 -5.06 1.30 1.09
CA TRP A 191 -3.79 0.68 0.75
C TRP A 191 -3.43 0.90 -0.73
N LEU A 192 -4.42 0.77 -1.62
CA LEU A 192 -4.22 0.89 -3.06
C LEU A 192 -3.96 2.35 -3.50
N VAL A 193 -4.75 3.31 -3.00
CA VAL A 193 -4.57 4.74 -3.37
C VAL A 193 -3.37 5.40 -2.68
N GLN A 194 -2.85 4.79 -1.60
CA GLN A 194 -1.69 5.29 -0.86
C GLN A 194 -0.35 4.72 -1.34
N LEU A 195 -0.34 3.83 -2.34
CA LEU A 195 0.91 3.29 -2.87
C LEU A 195 1.81 4.42 -3.37
N VAL A 196 3.09 4.37 -2.98
CA VAL A 196 4.09 5.35 -3.44
C VAL A 196 5.00 4.71 -4.46
N PRO A 197 4.84 4.99 -5.77
CA PRO A 197 5.70 4.44 -6.80
C PRO A 197 7.10 5.04 -6.70
N ILE A 198 8.11 4.20 -6.44
CA ILE A 198 9.52 4.62 -6.35
C ILE A 198 10.32 4.24 -7.60
N TYR A 199 9.81 3.31 -8.41
CA TYR A 199 10.31 3.01 -9.75
C TYR A 199 9.11 2.71 -10.65
N ASP A 200 8.73 3.66 -11.50
CA ASP A 200 7.62 3.49 -12.42
C ASP A 200 7.88 4.13 -13.78
N PRO A 201 8.77 3.56 -14.60
CA PRO A 201 9.14 4.20 -15.84
C PRO A 201 8.24 3.82 -17.02
N LEU A 202 7.16 3.08 -16.77
CA LEU A 202 6.14 2.66 -17.74
C LEU A 202 4.74 3.13 -17.35
N GLN A 203 4.62 4.00 -16.34
CA GLN A 203 3.34 4.51 -15.82
C GLN A 203 2.37 3.39 -15.37
N MET A 204 2.92 2.30 -14.81
CA MET A 204 2.16 1.18 -14.26
C MET A 204 1.30 1.60 -13.06
N HIS A 205 1.68 2.62 -12.28
CA HIS A 205 0.87 3.11 -11.17
C HIS A 205 -0.50 3.62 -11.66
N LYS A 206 -0.49 4.39 -12.75
CA LYS A 206 -1.71 4.91 -13.37
C LYS A 206 -2.58 3.77 -13.88
N GLN A 207 -2.00 2.79 -14.57
CA GLN A 207 -2.72 1.62 -15.07
C GLN A 207 -3.31 0.78 -13.93
N LEU A 208 -2.56 0.62 -12.83
CA LEU A 208 -3.01 -0.06 -11.63
C LEU A 208 -4.24 0.61 -11.04
N LEU A 209 -4.21 1.93 -10.83
CA LEU A 209 -5.38 2.65 -10.30
C LEU A 209 -6.57 2.56 -11.27
N GLN A 210 -6.34 2.77 -12.57
CA GLN A 210 -7.38 2.69 -13.61
C GLN A 210 -8.09 1.32 -13.64
N ALA A 211 -7.34 0.22 -13.47
CA ALA A 211 -7.92 -1.12 -13.40
C ALA A 211 -8.87 -1.33 -12.21
N ASN A 212 -8.76 -0.50 -11.17
CA ASN A 212 -9.53 -0.57 -9.94
C ASN A 212 -10.52 0.61 -9.76
N ASP A 213 -10.53 1.57 -10.69
CA ASP A 213 -11.33 2.81 -10.61
C ASP A 213 -12.82 2.55 -10.36
N TYR A 214 -13.37 1.47 -10.95
CA TYR A 214 -14.81 1.17 -10.91
C TYR A 214 -15.34 0.87 -9.51
N TRP A 215 -14.50 0.37 -8.60
CA TRP A 215 -14.84 0.12 -7.19
C TRP A 215 -14.17 1.09 -6.22
N LEU A 216 -13.05 1.72 -6.63
CA LEU A 216 -12.40 2.77 -5.84
C LEU A 216 -13.19 4.09 -5.85
N LYS A 217 -13.54 4.62 -7.03
CA LYS A 217 -14.16 5.95 -7.16
C LYS A 217 -15.48 6.10 -6.41
N PRO A 218 -16.39 5.10 -6.40
CA PRO A 218 -17.60 5.20 -5.60
C PRO A 218 -17.34 5.34 -4.10
N SER A 219 -16.23 4.76 -3.61
CA SER A 219 -15.87 4.77 -2.18
C SER A 219 -14.97 5.94 -1.79
N LEU A 220 -14.11 6.40 -2.71
CA LEU A 220 -13.09 7.42 -2.53
C LEU A 220 -13.14 8.39 -3.72
N PRO A 221 -14.14 9.28 -3.80
CA PRO A 221 -14.37 10.11 -4.99
C PRO A 221 -13.23 11.09 -5.33
N ASN A 222 -12.46 11.51 -4.32
CA ASN A 222 -11.44 12.54 -4.43
C ASN A 222 -10.00 11.99 -4.52
N TYR A 223 -9.81 10.67 -4.65
CA TYR A 223 -8.44 10.17 -4.86
C TYR A 223 -7.92 10.59 -6.23
N PHE A 224 -6.62 10.77 -6.31
CA PHE A 224 -5.90 11.06 -7.54
C PHE A 224 -4.62 10.23 -7.57
N VAL A 225 -4.02 10.15 -8.76
CA VAL A 225 -2.78 9.39 -8.98
C VAL A 225 -1.63 10.06 -8.21
N TYR A 226 -1.04 9.36 -7.24
CA TYR A 226 0.04 9.92 -6.44
C TYR A 226 1.26 10.25 -7.31
N GLN A 227 1.75 11.48 -7.19
CA GLN A 227 2.98 11.92 -7.84
C GLN A 227 4.13 11.88 -6.84
N THR A 228 5.04 10.93 -7.03
CA THR A 228 6.21 10.80 -6.18
C THR A 228 7.19 11.94 -6.40
N ASN A 229 7.61 12.57 -5.30
CA ASN A 229 8.69 13.57 -5.32
C ASN A 229 9.95 12.98 -5.97
N ASP A 230 10.61 13.75 -6.85
CA ASP A 230 11.80 13.35 -7.60
C ASP A 230 12.91 12.75 -6.72
N VAL A 231 13.05 13.19 -5.47
CA VAL A 231 14.04 12.66 -4.51
C VAL A 231 13.80 11.18 -4.20
N ARG A 232 12.54 10.72 -4.27
CA ARG A 232 12.12 9.34 -4.02
C ARG A 232 12.01 8.51 -5.31
N VAL A 233 12.18 9.12 -6.48
CA VAL A 233 12.07 8.45 -7.77
C VAL A 233 13.42 7.87 -8.20
N VAL A 234 13.41 6.58 -8.49
CA VAL A 234 14.51 5.87 -9.12
C VAL A 234 14.34 5.93 -10.64
N LYS A 235 15.22 6.67 -11.33
CA LYS A 235 15.19 6.79 -12.79
C LYS A 235 15.59 5.48 -13.49
N LYS A 236 15.26 5.33 -14.78
CA LYS A 236 15.82 4.25 -15.62
C LYS A 236 17.34 4.41 -15.71
N GLN A 237 18.07 3.29 -15.82
CA GLN A 237 19.52 3.28 -16.06
C GLN A 237 19.81 2.35 -17.26
N PRO A 238 20.41 2.86 -18.35
CA PRO A 238 20.64 2.06 -19.57
C PRO A 238 21.47 0.79 -19.36
N LEU A 239 22.52 0.85 -18.53
CA LEU A 239 23.34 -0.33 -18.20
C LEU A 239 22.51 -1.47 -17.59
N CYS A 240 21.45 -1.12 -16.85
CA CYS A 240 20.56 -2.12 -16.28
C CYS A 240 19.75 -2.89 -17.34
N LEU A 241 19.61 -2.38 -18.57
CA LEU A 241 19.01 -3.14 -19.67
C LEU A 241 19.88 -4.32 -20.08
N ILE A 242 21.21 -4.15 -20.09
CA ILE A 242 22.16 -5.24 -20.39
C ILE A 242 22.09 -6.30 -19.29
N ILE A 243 22.10 -5.88 -18.02
CA ILE A 243 21.98 -6.79 -16.88
C ILE A 243 20.65 -7.57 -16.94
N LYS A 244 19.53 -6.87 -17.21
CA LYS A 244 18.23 -7.52 -17.41
C LYS A 244 18.28 -8.55 -18.53
N PHE A 245 18.86 -8.20 -19.67
CA PHE A 245 18.97 -9.09 -20.81
C PHE A 245 19.77 -10.35 -20.46
N VAL A 246 21.00 -10.19 -19.96
CA VAL A 246 21.87 -11.32 -19.60
C VAL A 246 21.22 -12.24 -18.56
N LEU A 247 20.65 -11.68 -17.49
CA LEU A 247 19.99 -12.49 -16.46
C LEU A 247 18.71 -13.18 -16.97
N SER A 248 18.01 -12.57 -17.93
CA SER A 248 16.80 -13.18 -18.51
C SER A 248 17.09 -14.41 -19.35
N LEU A 249 18.29 -14.53 -19.94
CA LEU A 249 18.70 -15.71 -20.73
C LEU A 249 18.69 -17.01 -19.91
N LEU A 250 18.90 -16.93 -18.59
CA LEU A 250 18.88 -18.11 -17.71
C LEU A 250 17.50 -18.79 -17.62
N PHE A 251 16.41 -18.05 -17.92
CA PHE A 251 15.04 -18.54 -17.82
C PHE A 251 14.23 -18.37 -19.11
N ILE A 252 14.90 -18.19 -20.25
CA ILE A 252 14.24 -18.00 -21.56
C ILE A 252 13.61 -19.28 -22.13
N TRP A 253 13.99 -20.44 -21.60
CA TRP A 253 13.54 -21.75 -22.10
C TRP A 253 12.09 -22.08 -21.70
N PRO A 254 11.31 -22.80 -22.53
CA PRO A 254 9.92 -23.13 -22.26
C PRO A 254 9.74 -23.96 -20.98
N GLY A 255 8.87 -23.51 -20.07
CA GLY A 255 8.57 -24.21 -18.82
C GLY A 255 9.44 -23.79 -17.62
N SER A 256 10.36 -22.85 -17.80
CA SER A 256 11.19 -22.29 -16.72
C SER A 256 10.34 -21.81 -15.53
N GLU A 257 9.28 -21.04 -15.79
CA GLU A 257 8.35 -20.54 -14.77
C GLU A 257 7.64 -21.67 -14.02
N THR A 258 7.31 -22.78 -14.69
CA THR A 258 6.71 -23.95 -14.03
C THR A 258 7.69 -24.60 -13.06
N VAL A 259 8.97 -24.72 -13.45
CA VAL A 259 10.02 -25.24 -12.56
C VAL A 259 10.28 -24.28 -11.40
N LEU A 260 10.39 -22.98 -11.67
CA LEU A 260 10.59 -21.95 -10.65
C LEU A 260 9.44 -21.90 -9.64
N LYS A 261 8.20 -22.03 -10.12
CA LYS A 261 7.01 -22.19 -9.28
C LYS A 261 7.17 -23.38 -8.35
N ARG A 262 7.46 -24.58 -8.89
CA ARG A 262 7.65 -25.80 -8.08
C ARG A 262 8.72 -25.62 -7.01
N ILE A 263 9.87 -25.04 -7.35
CA ILE A 263 10.96 -24.76 -6.40
C ILE A 263 10.48 -23.83 -5.29
N GLN A 264 9.82 -22.72 -5.64
CA GLN A 264 9.35 -21.75 -4.64
C GLN A 264 8.26 -22.32 -3.73
N PHE A 265 7.38 -23.16 -4.26
CA PHE A 265 6.43 -23.93 -3.44
C PHE A 265 7.15 -24.91 -2.50
N ALA A 266 8.20 -25.59 -2.97
CA ALA A 266 8.96 -26.54 -2.15
C ALA A 266 9.68 -25.85 -0.98
N ILE A 267 10.26 -24.66 -1.18
CA ILE A 267 11.01 -23.91 -0.16
C ILE A 267 10.08 -23.18 0.83
N LEU A 268 8.80 -23.00 0.48
CA LEU A 268 7.86 -22.24 1.32
C LEU A 268 7.74 -22.84 2.74
N PRO A 269 7.79 -22.03 3.81
CA PRO A 269 7.59 -22.50 5.18
C PRO A 269 6.23 -23.20 5.36
N THR A 270 6.19 -24.25 6.18
CA THR A 270 4.98 -25.07 6.42
C THR A 270 3.76 -24.23 6.81
N ARG A 271 3.96 -23.21 7.66
CA ARG A 271 2.90 -22.27 8.07
C ARG A 271 2.21 -21.58 6.89
N LEU A 272 2.96 -21.19 5.87
CA LEU A 272 2.43 -20.54 4.67
C LEU A 272 1.82 -21.58 3.73
N LYS A 273 2.49 -22.73 3.52
CA LYS A 273 1.97 -23.84 2.70
C LYS A 273 0.56 -24.26 3.10
N ASN A 274 0.28 -24.29 4.40
CA ASN A 274 -1.02 -24.70 4.94
C ASN A 274 -2.17 -23.76 4.60
N ILE A 275 -1.90 -22.51 4.20
CA ILE A 275 -2.92 -21.47 3.91
C ILE A 275 -2.86 -20.95 2.46
N VAL A 276 -1.86 -21.35 1.67
CA VAL A 276 -1.75 -20.95 0.25
C VAL A 276 -3.05 -21.24 -0.49
N ASN A 277 -3.59 -20.21 -1.15
CA ASN A 277 -4.78 -20.25 -1.98
C ASN A 277 -6.05 -20.79 -1.28
N LYS A 278 -6.05 -20.91 0.06
CA LYS A 278 -7.25 -21.26 0.84
C LYS A 278 -8.09 -20.02 1.14
N ASP A 279 -7.44 -18.87 1.29
CA ASP A 279 -8.06 -17.58 1.55
C ASP A 279 -7.26 -16.45 0.87
N LYS A 280 -7.63 -15.21 1.17
CA LYS A 280 -7.08 -13.99 0.54
C LYS A 280 -5.75 -13.52 1.17
N ARG A 281 -5.19 -14.25 2.15
CA ARG A 281 -3.98 -13.86 2.90
C ARG A 281 -2.71 -14.26 2.17
N VAL A 282 -2.67 -15.51 1.69
CA VAL A 282 -1.54 -16.05 0.92
C VAL A 282 -2.03 -16.52 -0.46
N ILE A 283 -1.64 -15.78 -1.49
CA ILE A 283 -2.00 -16.07 -2.88
C ILE A 283 -0.72 -16.42 -3.62
N MET A 284 -0.72 -17.56 -4.29
CA MET A 284 0.42 -18.03 -5.08
C MET A 284 -0.09 -18.65 -6.37
N ASN A 285 -0.16 -17.84 -7.42
CA ASN A 285 -0.50 -18.26 -8.78
C ASN A 285 0.31 -17.47 -9.81
N ASP A 286 0.03 -17.65 -11.09
CA ASP A 286 0.82 -17.05 -12.19
C ASP A 286 0.44 -15.59 -12.46
N GLN A 287 -0.49 -15.04 -11.68
CA GLN A 287 -1.01 -13.66 -11.77
C GLN A 287 -0.59 -12.82 -10.56
N MET A 288 -0.58 -13.40 -9.36
CA MET A 288 -0.32 -12.69 -8.11
C MET A 288 0.43 -13.60 -7.13
N LEU A 289 1.47 -13.02 -6.50
CA LEU A 289 2.15 -13.61 -5.36
C LEU A 289 2.02 -12.68 -4.16
N LYS A 290 1.25 -13.10 -3.16
CA LYS A 290 0.97 -12.36 -1.93
C LYS A 290 1.31 -13.25 -0.73
N PHE A 291 2.12 -12.76 0.21
CA PHE A 291 2.63 -13.54 1.34
C PHE A 291 2.38 -12.86 2.68
N HIS A 292 1.12 -12.85 3.16
CA HIS A 292 0.80 -12.39 4.51
C HIS A 292 0.26 -13.55 5.34
N ASP A 293 1.00 -13.95 6.39
CA ASP A 293 0.55 -14.95 7.35
C ASP A 293 -0.41 -14.37 8.40
N HIS A 294 -0.22 -13.09 8.75
CA HIS A 294 -1.06 -12.35 9.70
C HIS A 294 -1.76 -11.19 8.98
N ASP A 295 -2.86 -11.50 8.31
CA ASP A 295 -3.71 -10.49 7.69
C ASP A 295 -4.59 -9.82 8.76
N LYS A 296 -4.37 -8.52 8.98
CA LYS A 296 -5.09 -7.71 9.98
C LYS A 296 -6.27 -6.96 9.38
N ARG A 297 -6.61 -7.16 8.09
CA ARG A 297 -7.67 -6.39 7.41
C ARG A 297 -9.03 -6.52 8.09
N GLU A 298 -9.41 -7.72 8.53
CA GLU A 298 -10.64 -7.94 9.30
C GLU A 298 -10.62 -7.15 10.61
N GLN A 299 -9.51 -7.22 11.36
CA GLN A 299 -9.36 -6.45 12.61
C GLN A 299 -9.45 -4.94 12.39
N TYR A 300 -8.89 -4.43 11.30
CA TYR A 300 -8.97 -3.00 10.95
C TYR A 300 -10.38 -2.60 10.53
N ARG A 301 -11.07 -3.44 9.74
CA ARG A 301 -12.47 -3.25 9.38
C ARG A 301 -13.35 -3.20 10.62
N ASP A 302 -13.22 -4.17 11.52
CA ASP A 302 -14.10 -4.27 12.69
C ASP A 302 -13.89 -3.07 13.62
N LYS A 303 -12.64 -2.65 13.86
CA LYS A 303 -12.32 -1.41 14.60
C LYS A 303 -12.82 -0.14 13.91
N PHE A 304 -12.87 -0.13 12.58
CA PHE A 304 -13.39 0.99 11.81
C PHE A 304 -14.92 1.07 11.97
N ILE A 305 -15.61 -0.05 11.81
CA ILE A 305 -17.07 -0.17 11.98
C ILE A 305 -17.47 0.25 13.41
N GLU A 306 -16.77 -0.26 14.43
CA GLU A 306 -17.02 0.08 15.84
C GLU A 306 -16.86 1.59 16.10
N GLN A 307 -15.89 2.25 15.46
CA GLN A 307 -15.70 3.70 15.63
C GLN A 307 -16.80 4.51 14.97
N ILE A 308 -17.24 4.13 13.77
CA ILE A 308 -18.24 4.93 13.02
C ILE A 308 -19.67 4.72 13.52
N GLN A 309 -19.98 3.55 14.08
CA GLN A 309 -21.29 3.27 14.71
C GLN A 309 -21.63 4.26 15.82
N LYS A 310 -20.63 4.80 16.52
CA LYS A 310 -20.80 5.82 17.56
C LYS A 310 -21.42 7.11 17.03
N TYR A 311 -21.29 7.38 15.75
CA TYR A 311 -21.81 8.58 15.09
C TYR A 311 -23.05 8.30 14.23
N GLU A 312 -23.54 7.06 14.22
CA GLU A 312 -24.83 6.69 13.58
C GLU A 312 -26.00 6.74 14.57
N ALA A 313 -25.70 6.72 15.87
CA ALA A 313 -26.68 6.67 16.96
C ALA A 313 -27.05 8.05 17.53
N ASP A 314 -26.39 9.12 17.07
CA ASP A 314 -26.62 10.52 17.43
C ASP A 314 -27.31 11.27 16.27
#